data_AF-A0A722R9S8-F1
#
_entry.id   AF-A0A722R9S8-F1
#
_cell.length_a   1.000
_cell.length_b   1.000
_cell.length_c   1.000
_cell.angle_alpha   90.00
_cell.angle_beta   90.00
_cell.angle_gamma   90.00
#
_symmetry.space_group_name_H-M   'P 1'
#
loop_
_entity.id
_entity.type
_entity.pdbx_description
1 polymer ?
#
loop_
_entity_poly.entity_id
_entity_poly.type
_entity_poly.pdbx_seq_one_letter_code
_entity_poly.pdbx_strand_id
1 'polypeptide(L)'
;MSNLATVTPIKPHLEVVEHRVAELDDGYTRTANTLLEAVMLSGLTQHQLLIVMAVWRKTYGYNKKIDWIGNEQFAELTGMAPTKCSTAKNELIRMGVLTQVGRQVGMNKNISEWKTKVNGFGKTFTRSVKLTFTKSVKTNLPNQSNTKDNIQKTINTNTPLPPNGGGNRQVKPERRKAERIDYESFLNAYNTEVGDRLPHAVAVNEKRKRRLKKIIPQLKTPNVDGFRAYVRAFVHQAKPFYFGDNDTGWTADFDYLLREDSLTGVREGTFADRGIA
;
A
#
# COMPACT_ATOMS: atom_id res chain seq x y z
N MET A 1 34.50 -31.67 58.17
CA MET A 1 33.37 -30.82 57.72
C MET A 1 33.81 -30.06 56.49
N SER A 2 33.32 -30.41 55.31
CA SER A 2 33.63 -29.70 54.06
C SER A 2 32.42 -29.78 53.14
N ASN A 3 31.56 -28.77 53.20
CA ASN A 3 30.48 -28.58 52.23
C ASN A 3 31.04 -27.72 51.09
N LEU A 4 31.30 -28.33 49.92
CA LEU A 4 31.57 -27.59 48.70
C LEU A 4 30.22 -27.12 48.11
N ALA A 5 30.02 -25.80 48.06
CA ALA A 5 28.94 -25.21 47.29
C ALA A 5 29.42 -25.02 45.84
N THR A 6 28.86 -25.80 44.91
CA THR A 6 29.10 -25.66 43.47
C THR A 6 28.35 -24.44 42.95
N VAL A 7 29.07 -23.34 42.72
CA VAL A 7 28.54 -22.14 42.05
C VAL A 7 28.51 -22.40 40.54
N THR A 8 27.32 -22.60 39.98
CA THR A 8 27.14 -22.63 38.51
C THR A 8 26.88 -21.20 38.01
N PRO A 9 27.67 -20.68 37.06
CA PRO A 9 27.43 -19.35 36.51
C PRO A 9 26.15 -19.36 35.66
N ILE A 10 25.19 -18.52 36.03
CA ILE A 10 23.98 -18.24 35.24
C ILE A 10 24.42 -17.59 33.93
N LYS A 11 24.37 -18.33 32.83
CA LYS A 11 24.60 -17.81 31.49
C LYS A 11 23.33 -17.09 31.05
N PRO A 12 23.35 -15.78 30.72
CA PRO A 12 22.16 -15.08 30.25
C PRO A 12 21.68 -15.71 28.95
N HIS A 13 20.38 -16.00 28.87
CA HIS A 13 19.74 -16.43 27.64
C HIS A 13 19.72 -15.25 26.67
N LEU A 14 20.65 -15.26 25.72
CA LEU A 14 20.65 -14.29 24.62
C LEU A 14 19.59 -14.74 23.61
N GLU A 15 18.37 -14.19 23.72
CA GLU A 15 17.42 -14.24 22.63
C GLU A 15 17.97 -13.38 21.48
N VAL A 16 18.07 -13.98 20.29
CA VAL A 16 18.42 -13.25 19.08
C VAL A 16 17.25 -12.31 18.77
N VAL A 17 17.39 -11.04 19.12
CA VAL A 17 16.45 -9.99 18.72
C VAL A 17 16.67 -9.75 17.23
N GLU A 18 15.93 -10.48 16.39
CA GLU A 18 15.89 -10.20 14.96
C GLU A 18 15.44 -8.75 14.76
N HIS A 19 16.31 -7.94 14.15
CA HIS A 19 16.02 -6.55 13.84
C HIS A 19 14.96 -6.50 12.72
N ARG A 20 13.67 -6.53 13.10
CA ARG A 20 12.56 -6.40 12.15
C ARG A 20 12.49 -4.96 11.64
N VAL A 21 12.90 -4.77 10.39
CA VAL A 21 12.69 -3.52 9.66
C VAL A 21 11.25 -3.47 9.20
N ALA A 22 10.55 -2.35 9.39
CA ALA A 22 9.19 -2.19 8.91
C ALA A 22 9.20 -1.96 7.37
N GLU A 23 8.90 -3.02 6.62
CA GLU A 23 8.84 -2.99 5.15
C GLU A 23 7.38 -2.91 4.66
N LEU A 24 7.16 -2.25 3.52
CA LEU A 24 5.81 -2.16 2.92
C LEU A 24 5.34 -3.50 2.32
N ASP A 25 6.28 -4.44 2.12
CA ASP A 25 6.00 -5.78 1.58
C ASP A 25 5.26 -6.66 2.61
N ASP A 26 5.39 -6.38 3.91
CA ASP A 26 4.59 -6.96 4.99
C ASP A 26 3.14 -6.43 5.03
N GLY A 27 2.79 -5.57 4.07
CA GLY A 27 1.47 -5.00 3.89
C GLY A 27 1.32 -3.63 4.54
N TYR A 28 0.21 -2.98 4.22
CA TYR A 28 -0.10 -1.65 4.72
C TYR A 28 -1.60 -1.47 4.91
N THR A 29 -1.98 -0.58 5.83
CA THR A 29 -3.38 -0.24 6.06
C THR A 29 -3.73 1.01 5.26
N ARG A 30 -4.52 0.85 4.20
CA ARG A 30 -4.96 1.97 3.37
C ARG A 30 -6.12 2.73 4.03
N THR A 31 -5.94 4.01 4.30
CA THR A 31 -6.97 4.88 4.87
C THR A 31 -7.16 6.13 4.00
N ALA A 32 -8.35 6.74 4.03
CA ALA A 32 -8.57 8.01 3.35
C ALA A 32 -7.83 9.13 4.11
N ASN A 33 -7.10 9.99 3.40
CA ASN A 33 -6.35 11.09 4.02
C ASN A 33 -7.26 11.99 4.87
N THR A 34 -8.48 12.28 4.38
CA THR A 34 -9.48 13.07 5.12
C THR A 34 -9.86 12.45 6.46
N LEU A 35 -9.96 11.11 6.51
CA LEU A 35 -10.27 10.38 7.75
C LEU A 35 -9.08 10.38 8.70
N LEU A 36 -7.85 10.24 8.17
CA LEU A 36 -6.63 10.33 8.96
C LEU A 36 -6.47 11.73 9.57
N GLU A 37 -6.66 12.78 8.77
CA GLU A 37 -6.62 14.18 9.20
C GLU A 37 -7.69 14.48 10.25
N ALA A 38 -8.92 13.99 10.06
CA ALA A 38 -9.99 14.14 11.05
C ALA A 38 -9.62 13.51 12.40
N VAL A 39 -9.05 12.30 12.40
CA VAL A 39 -8.57 11.64 13.62
C VAL A 39 -7.46 12.46 14.28
N MET A 40 -6.46 12.93 13.52
CA MET A 40 -5.37 13.75 14.07
C MET A 40 -5.86 15.05 14.71
N LEU A 41 -6.86 15.69 14.10
CA LEU A 41 -7.37 16.98 14.59
C LEU A 41 -8.42 16.85 15.69
N SER A 42 -9.10 15.70 15.81
CA SER A 42 -10.25 15.50 16.71
C SER A 42 -9.98 15.66 18.22
N GLY A 43 -8.71 15.68 18.64
CA GLY A 43 -8.35 15.80 20.06
C GLY A 43 -8.72 14.56 20.89
N LEU A 44 -8.71 13.38 20.26
CA LEU A 44 -8.89 12.09 20.93
C LEU A 44 -7.76 11.84 21.94
N THR A 45 -8.08 11.14 23.02
CA THR A 45 -7.08 10.69 24.00
C THR A 45 -6.18 9.61 23.40
N GLN A 46 -5.04 9.34 24.04
CA GLN A 46 -4.13 8.29 23.59
C GLN A 46 -4.83 6.92 23.49
N HIS A 47 -5.62 6.54 24.50
CA HIS A 47 -6.36 5.27 24.48
C HIS A 47 -7.37 5.21 23.32
N GLN A 48 -8.08 6.31 23.06
CA GLN A 48 -9.02 6.41 21.95
C GLN A 48 -8.31 6.30 20.60
N LEU A 49 -7.16 6.96 20.43
CA LEU A 49 -6.35 6.88 19.22
C LEU A 49 -5.86 5.45 18.97
N LEU A 50 -5.39 4.76 20.01
CA LEU A 50 -4.97 3.35 19.91
C LEU A 50 -6.13 2.44 19.46
N ILE A 51 -7.34 2.67 19.98
CA ILE A 51 -8.53 1.91 19.53
C ILE A 51 -8.85 2.23 18.06
N VAL A 52 -8.80 3.49 17.63
CA VAL A 52 -8.99 3.85 16.21
C VAL A 52 -7.98 3.14 15.32
N MET A 53 -6.70 3.13 15.70
CA MET A 53 -5.64 2.44 14.96
C MET A 53 -5.88 0.92 14.91
N ALA A 54 -6.31 0.31 16.03
CA ALA A 54 -6.64 -1.11 16.09
C ALA A 54 -7.84 -1.45 15.17
N VAL A 55 -8.89 -0.60 15.17
CA VAL A 55 -10.02 -0.75 14.25
C VAL A 55 -9.55 -0.65 12.80
N TRP A 56 -8.73 0.35 12.43
CA TRP A 56 -8.16 0.42 11.08
C TRP A 56 -7.38 -0.83 10.71
N ARG A 57 -6.52 -1.33 11.60
CA ARG A 57 -5.71 -2.52 11.34
C ARG A 57 -6.56 -3.77 11.13
N LYS A 58 -7.67 -3.93 11.87
CA LYS A 58 -8.58 -5.08 11.78
C LYS A 58 -9.66 -4.95 10.70
N THR A 59 -9.93 -3.74 10.21
CA THR A 59 -10.90 -3.50 9.13
C THR A 59 -10.18 -3.21 7.82
N TYR A 60 -9.69 -1.99 7.64
CA TYR A 60 -9.01 -1.54 6.42
C TYR A 60 -7.74 -2.31 6.11
N GLY A 61 -7.02 -2.79 7.13
CA GLY A 61 -5.86 -3.69 6.95
C GLY A 61 -6.23 -5.03 6.31
N TYR A 62 -7.49 -5.46 6.42
CA TYR A 62 -8.05 -6.64 5.76
C TYR A 62 -9.01 -6.27 4.62
N ASN A 63 -8.99 -5.01 4.19
CA ASN A 63 -9.87 -4.46 3.15
C ASN A 63 -11.38 -4.62 3.44
N LYS A 64 -11.78 -4.58 4.71
CA LYS A 64 -13.18 -4.61 5.19
C LYS A 64 -13.62 -3.24 5.72
N LYS A 65 -14.92 -2.93 5.68
CA LYS A 65 -15.46 -1.65 6.22
C LYS A 65 -15.76 -1.71 7.73
N ILE A 66 -16.27 -2.85 8.19
CA ILE A 66 -16.61 -3.18 9.57
C ILE A 66 -16.12 -4.61 9.83
N ASP A 67 -15.80 -4.94 11.08
CA ASP A 67 -15.49 -6.32 11.47
C ASP A 67 -15.91 -6.59 12.91
N TRP A 68 -16.05 -7.85 13.28
CA TRP A 68 -16.23 -8.22 14.68
C TRP A 68 -14.86 -8.23 15.37
N ILE A 69 -14.68 -7.34 16.35
CA ILE A 69 -13.42 -7.19 17.08
C ILE A 69 -13.70 -7.35 18.57
N GLY A 70 -13.12 -8.40 19.16
CA GLY A 70 -13.23 -8.69 20.58
C GLY A 70 -12.41 -7.73 21.45
N ASN A 71 -12.81 -7.53 22.71
CA ASN A 71 -12.05 -6.70 23.65
C ASN A 71 -10.64 -7.25 23.93
N GLU A 72 -10.48 -8.58 23.90
CA GLU A 72 -9.17 -9.26 24.00
C GLU A 72 -8.26 -8.92 22.82
N GLN A 73 -8.79 -8.90 21.60
CA GLN A 73 -8.03 -8.51 20.42
C GLN A 73 -7.61 -7.04 20.47
N PHE A 74 -8.45 -6.16 21.03
CA PHE A 74 -8.05 -4.78 21.28
C PHE A 74 -6.93 -4.71 22.31
N ALA A 75 -7.01 -5.47 23.39
CA ALA A 75 -5.97 -5.52 24.41
C ALA A 75 -4.64 -5.99 23.84
N GLU A 76 -4.65 -7.06 23.04
CA GLU A 76 -3.47 -7.60 22.36
C GLU A 76 -2.81 -6.57 21.43
N LEU A 77 -3.61 -5.88 20.61
CA LEU A 77 -3.09 -4.91 19.63
C LEU A 77 -2.57 -3.61 20.27
N THR A 78 -3.14 -3.21 21.40
CA THR A 78 -2.87 -1.90 22.01
C THR A 78 -2.01 -1.99 23.26
N GLY A 79 -1.82 -3.18 23.81
CA GLY A 79 -1.16 -3.40 25.12
C GLY A 79 -1.98 -2.90 26.32
N MET A 80 -3.24 -2.48 26.12
CA MET A 80 -4.09 -1.97 27.19
C MET A 80 -4.91 -3.07 27.86
N ALA A 81 -5.29 -2.87 29.12
CA ALA A 81 -6.22 -3.76 29.80
C ALA A 81 -7.59 -3.79 29.05
N PRO A 82 -8.25 -4.97 28.92
CA PRO A 82 -9.52 -5.10 28.19
C PRO A 82 -10.63 -4.14 28.65
N THR A 83 -10.65 -3.81 29.95
CA THR A 83 -11.61 -2.84 30.53
C THR A 83 -11.39 -1.44 29.97
N LYS A 84 -10.13 -0.98 29.87
CA LYS A 84 -9.77 0.32 29.26
C LYS A 84 -10.12 0.35 27.78
N CYS A 85 -9.88 -0.76 27.06
CA CYS A 85 -10.28 -0.90 25.66
C CYS A 85 -11.80 -0.75 25.48
N SER A 86 -12.57 -1.43 26.33
CA SER A 86 -14.03 -1.36 26.31
C SER A 86 -14.53 0.07 26.55
N THR A 87 -14.01 0.75 27.57
CA THR A 87 -14.35 2.15 27.87
C THR A 87 -14.03 3.07 26.69
N ALA A 88 -12.80 3.02 26.17
CA ALA A 88 -12.37 3.87 25.06
C ALA A 88 -13.18 3.61 23.77
N LYS A 89 -13.48 2.34 23.46
CA LYS A 89 -14.34 1.96 22.33
C LYS A 89 -15.75 2.55 22.48
N ASN A 90 -16.37 2.39 23.65
CA ASN A 90 -17.72 2.88 23.89
C ASN A 90 -17.79 4.42 23.87
N GLU A 91 -16.75 5.10 24.36
CA GLU A 91 -16.63 6.55 24.23
C GLU A 91 -16.57 7.00 22.77
N LEU A 92 -15.76 6.33 21.94
CA LEU A 92 -15.66 6.62 20.50
C LEU A 92 -16.99 6.42 19.76
N ILE A 93 -17.76 5.39 20.13
CA ILE A 93 -19.09 5.15 19.57
C ILE A 93 -20.05 6.27 20.00
N ARG A 94 -20.04 6.66 21.28
CA ARG A 94 -20.84 7.78 21.80
C ARG A 94 -20.47 9.10 21.12
N MET A 95 -19.19 9.29 20.80
CA MET A 95 -18.67 10.43 20.06
C MET A 95 -18.95 10.34 18.55
N GLY A 96 -19.57 9.29 18.04
CA GLY A 96 -19.88 9.12 16.62
C GLY A 96 -18.65 8.87 15.74
N VAL A 97 -17.47 8.64 16.31
CA VAL A 97 -16.22 8.36 15.59
C VAL A 97 -16.22 6.93 15.04
N LEU A 98 -16.78 6.00 15.81
CA LEU A 98 -16.98 4.61 15.40
C LEU A 98 -18.47 4.33 15.20
N THR A 99 -18.78 3.54 14.18
CA THR A 99 -20.10 2.94 13.98
C THR A 99 -20.12 1.51 14.50
N GLN A 100 -21.20 1.13 15.17
CA GLN A 100 -21.42 -0.24 15.62
C GLN A 100 -22.69 -0.81 14.96
N VAL A 101 -22.58 -2.00 14.37
CA VAL A 101 -23.70 -2.78 13.84
C VAL A 101 -23.68 -4.14 14.51
N GLY A 102 -24.62 -4.38 15.44
CA GLY A 102 -24.61 -5.57 16.28
C GLY A 102 -23.31 -5.63 17.11
N ARG A 103 -22.51 -6.69 16.90
CA ARG A 103 -21.18 -6.84 17.54
C ARG A 103 -20.03 -6.30 16.71
N GLN A 104 -20.29 -5.90 15.45
CA GLN A 104 -19.26 -5.42 14.55
C GLN A 104 -19.02 -3.92 14.74
N VAL A 105 -17.76 -3.51 14.63
CA VAL A 105 -17.31 -2.13 14.75
C VAL A 105 -16.54 -1.73 13.50
N GLY A 106 -16.68 -0.46 13.10
CA GLY A 106 -15.85 0.16 12.08
C GLY A 106 -15.85 1.67 12.21
N MET A 107 -15.10 2.33 11.33
CA MET A 107 -14.99 3.79 11.35
C MET A 107 -16.21 4.45 10.74
N ASN A 108 -16.70 5.50 11.41
CA ASN A 108 -17.68 6.39 10.80
C ASN A 108 -16.98 7.28 9.76
N LYS A 109 -17.41 7.19 8.50
CA LYS A 109 -16.86 8.02 7.41
C LYS A 109 -17.48 9.41 7.35
N ASN A 110 -18.64 9.61 7.99
CA ASN A 110 -19.30 10.90 8.02
C ASN A 110 -18.73 11.75 9.17
N ILE A 111 -17.64 12.48 8.89
CA ILE A 111 -16.87 13.24 9.89
C ILE A 111 -17.73 14.32 10.57
N SER A 112 -18.77 14.85 9.89
CA SER A 112 -19.66 15.87 10.48
C SER A 112 -20.51 15.35 11.63
N GLU A 113 -20.70 14.03 11.74
CA GLU A 113 -21.45 13.41 12.85
C GLU A 113 -20.62 13.24 14.12
N TRP A 114 -19.30 13.42 14.03
CA TRP A 114 -18.42 13.20 15.16
C TRP A 114 -18.69 14.29 16.21
N LYS A 115 -18.56 13.98 17.49
CA LYS A 115 -18.75 14.90 18.62
C LYS A 115 -17.46 15.01 19.40
N THR A 116 -16.40 15.44 18.72
CA THR A 116 -15.06 15.57 19.31
C THR A 116 -14.76 17.02 19.70
N LYS A 117 -13.75 17.22 20.55
CA LYS A 117 -13.43 18.53 21.13
C LYS A 117 -13.05 19.56 20.06
N VAL A 118 -12.47 19.08 18.96
CA VAL A 118 -11.96 19.89 17.86
C VAL A 118 -12.46 19.28 16.55
N ASN A 119 -13.77 19.33 16.36
CA ASN A 119 -14.36 19.01 15.06
C ASN A 119 -13.97 20.09 14.05
N GLY A 120 -12.93 19.84 13.27
CA GLY A 120 -12.37 20.74 12.24
C GLY A 120 -13.28 21.07 11.06
N PHE A 121 -14.61 21.10 11.25
CA PHE A 121 -15.57 21.68 10.32
C PHE A 121 -16.47 22.65 11.10
N GLY A 122 -16.04 23.91 11.18
CA GLY A 122 -16.89 25.01 11.66
C GLY A 122 -16.40 25.71 12.92
N LYS A 123 -15.37 26.56 12.76
CA LYS A 123 -15.54 27.96 13.18
C LYS A 123 -15.17 28.82 12.00
N THR A 124 -16.16 29.18 11.19
CA THR A 124 -16.13 30.48 10.53
C THR A 124 -15.76 31.46 11.64
N PHE A 125 -14.57 32.08 11.55
CA PHE A 125 -14.14 33.06 12.54
C PHE A 125 -15.30 34.03 12.76
N THR A 126 -15.93 33.97 13.93
CA THR A 126 -16.93 34.96 14.29
C THR A 126 -16.24 36.32 14.22
N ARG A 127 -16.91 37.29 13.58
CA ARG A 127 -16.41 38.63 13.28
C ARG A 127 -15.84 39.36 14.52
N SER A 128 -16.19 38.91 15.72
CA SER A 128 -15.68 39.39 17.00
C SER A 128 -14.19 39.12 17.26
N VAL A 129 -13.58 38.10 16.65
CA VAL A 129 -12.12 37.84 16.81
C VAL A 129 -11.25 38.66 15.84
N LYS A 130 -11.85 39.33 14.84
CA LYS A 130 -11.10 40.23 13.93
C LYS A 130 -10.65 41.55 14.58
N LEU A 131 -11.16 41.90 15.76
CA LEU A 131 -10.88 43.18 16.41
C LEU A 131 -9.65 43.16 17.34
N THR A 132 -9.14 41.99 17.73
CA THR A 132 -8.06 41.86 18.71
C THR A 132 -6.74 41.32 18.18
N PHE A 133 -6.49 41.41 16.87
CA PHE A 133 -5.11 41.34 16.37
C PHE A 133 -4.46 42.71 16.53
N THR A 134 -3.60 42.83 17.54
CA THR A 134 -2.63 43.92 17.64
C THR A 134 -1.85 43.99 16.33
N LYS A 135 -1.81 45.20 15.75
CA LYS A 135 -1.03 45.53 14.56
C LYS A 135 0.47 45.49 14.88
N SER A 136 1.05 44.32 15.10
CA SER A 136 2.50 44.16 15.09
C SER A 136 2.87 42.68 15.05
N VAL A 137 2.97 42.13 13.85
CA VAL A 137 4.05 41.25 13.38
C VAL A 137 3.92 41.20 11.85
N LYS A 138 4.62 42.12 11.16
CA LYS A 138 5.00 41.90 9.75
C LYS A 138 6.32 41.13 9.79
N THR A 139 6.27 39.82 9.93
CA THR A 139 7.41 38.96 9.61
C THR A 139 6.93 37.87 8.66
N ASN A 140 7.66 37.75 7.56
CA ASN A 140 7.34 36.83 6.47
C ASN A 140 7.22 35.40 7.01
N LEU A 141 6.07 34.77 6.77
CA LEU A 141 5.84 33.37 7.05
C LEU A 141 6.75 32.54 6.12
N PRO A 142 7.62 31.65 6.61
CA PRO A 142 8.36 30.76 5.72
C PRO A 142 7.37 29.80 5.06
N ASN A 143 7.39 29.77 3.73
CA ASN A 143 6.67 28.78 2.92
C ASN A 143 7.26 27.38 3.16
N GLN A 144 6.89 26.74 4.27
CA GLN A 144 7.07 25.31 4.48
C GLN A 144 5.76 24.61 4.12
N SER A 145 5.50 24.50 2.83
CA SER A 145 4.52 23.54 2.32
C SER A 145 5.28 22.43 1.62
N ASN A 146 5.15 21.21 2.14
CA ASN A 146 5.64 20.01 1.50
C ASN A 146 4.66 19.74 0.33
N THR A 147 5.05 20.10 -0.89
CA THR A 147 4.26 19.80 -2.07
C THR A 147 4.17 18.28 -2.24
N LYS A 148 3.00 17.70 -1.97
CA LYS A 148 2.64 16.40 -2.55
C LYS A 148 2.37 16.67 -4.02
N ASP A 149 3.24 16.21 -4.90
CA ASP A 149 3.05 16.29 -6.34
C ASP A 149 1.78 15.56 -6.75
N ASN A 150 0.71 16.32 -7.01
CA ASN A 150 -0.46 15.86 -7.73
C ASN A 150 -0.92 17.00 -8.64
N ILE A 151 -0.40 17.05 -9.87
CA ILE A 151 -0.98 17.84 -10.95
C ILE A 151 -0.96 17.00 -12.24
N GLN A 152 -2.12 16.96 -12.89
CA GLN A 152 -2.36 16.35 -14.20
C GLN A 152 -1.84 17.26 -15.32
N LYS A 153 -1.22 16.64 -16.35
CA LYS A 153 -1.02 17.06 -17.76
C LYS A 153 -1.11 18.57 -18.10
N THR A 154 -0.03 19.20 -18.59
CA THR A 154 0.13 19.75 -19.96
C THR A 154 1.47 20.51 -20.16
N ILE A 155 1.96 20.40 -21.40
CA ILE A 155 3.14 20.89 -22.13
C ILE A 155 3.63 22.34 -21.81
N ASN A 156 4.96 22.54 -21.66
CA ASN A 156 5.84 23.44 -22.45
C ASN A 156 7.11 23.91 -21.69
N THR A 157 8.26 23.58 -22.30
CA THR A 157 9.54 24.30 -22.51
C THR A 157 10.16 25.26 -21.47
N ASN A 158 11.48 25.10 -21.32
CA ASN A 158 12.54 26.04 -20.89
C ASN A 158 13.13 25.87 -19.48
N THR A 159 14.21 25.08 -19.47
CA THR A 159 15.25 24.96 -18.43
C THR A 159 16.05 26.26 -18.27
N PRO A 160 16.44 26.62 -17.03
CA PRO A 160 17.72 27.30 -16.79
C PRO A 160 18.67 26.42 -15.98
N LEU A 161 19.90 26.28 -16.47
CA LEU A 161 21.05 25.68 -15.78
C LEU A 161 21.50 26.57 -14.61
N PRO A 162 21.92 26.00 -13.45
CA PRO A 162 22.67 26.75 -12.45
C PRO A 162 24.20 26.65 -12.70
N PRO A 163 24.98 27.62 -12.18
CA PRO A 163 26.38 27.82 -12.52
C PRO A 163 27.34 26.87 -11.77
N ASN A 164 28.48 26.67 -12.42
CA ASN A 164 29.59 25.81 -12.06
C ASN A 164 30.24 26.20 -10.72
N GLY A 165 30.48 25.21 -9.85
CA GLY A 165 31.23 25.38 -8.59
C GLY A 165 31.66 24.02 -8.04
N GLY A 166 32.88 23.58 -8.39
CA GLY A 166 33.45 22.29 -8.00
C GLY A 166 33.80 22.20 -6.52
N GLY A 167 33.70 20.98 -5.97
CA GLY A 167 34.05 20.70 -4.57
C GLY A 167 33.65 19.31 -4.08
N ASN A 168 34.38 18.31 -4.57
CA ASN A 168 34.44 16.89 -4.19
C ASN A 168 33.81 16.47 -2.84
N ARG A 169 32.67 15.75 -2.85
CA ARG A 169 32.22 14.87 -1.74
C ARG A 169 31.44 13.65 -2.26
N GLN A 170 32.04 12.49 -2.03
CA GLN A 170 31.45 11.14 -1.85
C GLN A 170 30.12 10.85 -2.56
N VAL A 171 30.18 9.95 -3.54
CA VAL A 171 29.04 9.42 -4.29
C VAL A 171 28.05 8.73 -3.34
N LYS A 172 26.99 9.43 -2.99
CA LYS A 172 25.78 8.87 -2.40
C LYS A 172 25.04 8.09 -3.49
N PRO A 173 24.55 6.86 -3.24
CA PRO A 173 23.80 6.14 -4.26
C PRO A 173 22.56 6.97 -4.63
N GLU A 174 22.46 7.34 -5.92
CA GLU A 174 21.28 7.96 -6.48
C GLU A 174 20.07 7.11 -6.09
N ARG A 175 19.10 7.73 -5.42
CA ARG A 175 17.78 7.12 -5.24
C ARG A 175 17.27 6.80 -6.63
N ARG A 176 17.21 5.51 -6.99
CA ARG A 176 16.57 5.04 -8.21
C ARG A 176 15.18 5.67 -8.24
N LYS A 177 14.95 6.56 -9.21
CA LYS A 177 13.63 7.11 -9.48
C LYS A 177 12.72 5.91 -9.65
N ALA A 178 11.61 5.84 -8.92
CA ALA A 178 10.62 4.79 -9.13
C ALA A 178 10.18 4.87 -10.58
N GLU A 179 10.64 3.94 -11.42
CA GLU A 179 10.25 3.88 -12.82
C GLU A 179 8.72 3.76 -12.84
N ARG A 180 8.06 4.81 -13.31
CA ARG A 180 6.61 4.82 -13.48
C ARG A 180 6.31 3.82 -14.58
N ILE A 181 6.00 2.58 -14.19
CA ILE A 181 5.69 1.48 -15.11
C ILE A 181 4.52 1.92 -16.00
N ASP A 182 4.78 2.01 -17.30
CA ASP A 182 3.76 2.30 -18.29
C ASP A 182 3.01 1.02 -18.66
N TYR A 183 1.93 0.74 -17.93
CA TYR A 183 1.16 -0.49 -18.10
C TYR A 183 0.50 -0.62 -19.48
N GLU A 184 0.20 0.50 -20.16
CA GLU A 184 -0.39 0.46 -21.50
C GLU A 184 0.60 -0.09 -22.53
N SER A 185 1.89 0.21 -22.38
CA SER A 185 2.94 -0.40 -23.21
C SER A 185 2.98 -1.92 -23.09
N PHE A 186 2.69 -2.49 -21.92
CA PHE A 186 2.62 -3.95 -21.74
C PHE A 186 1.38 -4.56 -22.41
N LEU A 187 0.23 -3.87 -22.35
CA LEU A 187 -0.99 -4.29 -23.05
C LEU A 187 -0.78 -4.30 -24.56
N ASN A 188 -0.20 -3.21 -25.08
CA ASN A 188 0.11 -3.09 -26.50
C ASN A 188 1.13 -4.13 -26.95
N ALA A 189 2.16 -4.41 -26.14
CA ALA A 189 3.13 -5.46 -26.42
C ALA A 189 2.47 -6.84 -26.50
N TYR A 190 1.53 -7.15 -25.60
CA TYR A 190 0.75 -8.39 -25.69
C TYR A 190 -0.05 -8.45 -26.99
N ASN A 191 -0.91 -7.46 -27.25
CA ASN A 191 -1.76 -7.45 -28.46
C ASN A 191 -0.92 -7.54 -29.74
N THR A 192 0.24 -6.89 -29.77
CA THR A 192 1.16 -6.94 -30.93
C THR A 192 1.75 -8.33 -31.15
N GLU A 193 2.17 -9.02 -30.09
CA GLU A 193 2.86 -10.32 -30.23
C GLU A 193 1.90 -11.49 -30.42
N VAL A 194 0.68 -11.40 -29.89
CA VAL A 194 -0.32 -12.47 -30.10
C VAL A 194 -0.99 -12.40 -31.46
N GLY A 195 -1.14 -11.20 -32.03
CA GLY A 195 -1.86 -10.97 -33.28
C GLY A 195 -3.23 -11.66 -33.26
N ASP A 196 -3.58 -12.33 -34.35
CA ASP A 196 -4.89 -13.01 -34.47
C ASP A 196 -4.95 -14.37 -33.75
N ARG A 197 -3.88 -14.80 -33.07
CA ARG A 197 -3.82 -16.13 -32.43
C ARG A 197 -4.51 -16.17 -31.07
N LEU A 198 -4.57 -15.05 -30.34
CA LEU A 198 -5.23 -14.97 -29.03
C LEU A 198 -6.11 -13.72 -28.94
N PRO A 199 -7.16 -13.74 -28.09
CA PRO A 199 -8.03 -12.58 -27.91
C PRO A 199 -7.28 -11.33 -27.41
N HIS A 200 -7.46 -10.21 -28.11
CA HIS A 200 -6.88 -8.93 -27.71
C HIS A 200 -7.51 -8.40 -26.41
N ALA A 201 -6.67 -7.77 -25.59
CA ALA A 201 -7.12 -7.11 -24.37
C ALA A 201 -7.34 -5.61 -24.60
N VAL A 202 -8.51 -5.12 -24.19
CA VAL A 202 -8.98 -3.74 -24.46
C VAL A 202 -8.49 -2.72 -23.43
N ALA A 203 -8.29 -3.12 -22.17
CA ALA A 203 -7.93 -2.19 -21.11
C ALA A 203 -7.09 -2.83 -19.98
N VAL A 204 -6.21 -2.03 -19.38
CA VAL A 204 -5.50 -2.40 -18.15
C VAL A 204 -6.28 -1.94 -16.91
N ASN A 205 -7.18 -2.80 -16.43
CA ASN A 205 -7.87 -2.58 -15.16
C ASN A 205 -6.92 -2.75 -13.94
N GLU A 206 -7.36 -2.32 -12.75
CA GLU A 206 -6.56 -2.40 -11.53
C GLU A 206 -6.13 -3.83 -11.15
N LYS A 207 -6.91 -4.86 -11.53
CA LYS A 207 -6.54 -6.27 -11.31
C LYS A 207 -5.35 -6.66 -12.20
N ARG A 208 -5.38 -6.29 -13.48
CA ARG A 208 -4.30 -6.51 -14.45
C ARG A 208 -3.03 -5.75 -14.08
N LYS A 209 -3.15 -4.49 -13.61
CA LYS A 209 -2.01 -3.72 -13.08
C LYS A 209 -1.32 -4.43 -11.91
N ARG A 210 -2.10 -4.96 -10.95
CA ARG A 210 -1.54 -5.71 -9.82
C ARG A 210 -0.81 -6.98 -10.26
N ARG A 211 -1.36 -7.70 -11.24
CA ARG A 211 -0.71 -8.91 -11.79
C ARG A 211 0.55 -8.58 -12.58
N LEU A 212 0.51 -7.56 -13.44
CA LEU A 212 1.69 -7.04 -14.13
C LEU A 212 2.79 -6.63 -13.14
N LYS A 213 2.44 -5.93 -12.06
CA LYS A 213 3.40 -5.54 -11.02
C LYS A 213 4.09 -6.75 -10.36
N LYS A 214 3.42 -7.90 -10.29
CA LYS A 214 3.99 -9.15 -9.76
C LYS A 214 4.88 -9.86 -10.77
N ILE A 215 4.50 -9.90 -12.04
CA ILE A 215 5.24 -10.61 -13.09
C ILE A 215 6.46 -9.84 -13.59
N ILE A 216 6.37 -8.51 -13.72
CA ILE A 216 7.46 -7.69 -14.29
C ILE A 216 8.81 -7.92 -13.59
N PRO A 217 8.90 -7.91 -12.24
CA PRO A 217 10.15 -8.19 -11.54
C PRO A 217 10.67 -9.62 -11.75
N GLN A 218 9.79 -10.56 -12.07
CA GLN A 218 10.15 -11.94 -12.32
C GLN A 218 10.64 -12.15 -13.75
N LEU A 219 10.45 -11.23 -14.70
CA LEU A 219 10.94 -11.39 -16.07
C LEU A 219 12.47 -11.35 -16.14
N LYS A 220 13.05 -11.97 -17.18
CA LYS A 220 14.50 -11.93 -17.42
C LYS A 220 15.01 -10.49 -17.54
N THR A 221 14.24 -9.63 -18.19
CA THR A 221 14.41 -8.18 -18.15
C THR A 221 13.13 -7.55 -17.63
N PRO A 222 13.16 -6.76 -16.54
CA PRO A 222 11.96 -6.23 -15.89
C PRO A 222 11.40 -5.00 -16.63
N ASN A 223 11.22 -5.12 -17.93
CA ASN A 223 10.75 -4.05 -18.82
C ASN A 223 9.78 -4.61 -19.89
N VAL A 224 9.28 -3.72 -20.76
CA VAL A 224 8.33 -4.08 -21.82
C VAL A 224 8.92 -5.11 -22.77
N ASP A 225 10.21 -5.01 -23.09
CA ASP A 225 10.89 -5.96 -23.98
C ASP A 225 10.99 -7.36 -23.40
N GLY A 226 11.18 -7.47 -22.08
CA GLY A 226 11.16 -8.76 -21.39
C GLY A 226 9.78 -9.40 -21.41
N PHE A 227 8.74 -8.59 -21.30
CA PHE A 227 7.37 -9.08 -21.39
C PHE A 227 7.03 -9.49 -22.83
N ARG A 228 7.47 -8.72 -23.81
CA ARG A 228 7.38 -9.06 -25.24
C ARG A 228 8.03 -10.42 -25.52
N ALA A 229 9.26 -10.62 -25.04
CA ALA A 229 9.98 -11.89 -25.19
C ALA A 229 9.25 -13.06 -24.52
N TYR A 230 8.65 -12.84 -23.35
CA TYR A 230 7.82 -13.84 -22.66
C TYR A 230 6.57 -14.21 -23.46
N VAL A 231 5.79 -13.23 -23.92
CA VAL A 231 4.58 -13.48 -24.72
C VAL A 231 4.94 -14.21 -26.01
N ARG A 232 6.01 -13.78 -26.70
CA ARG A 232 6.52 -14.47 -27.89
C ARG A 232 6.90 -15.92 -27.59
N ALA A 233 7.62 -16.17 -26.50
CA ALA A 233 7.99 -17.52 -26.09
C ALA A 233 6.77 -18.38 -25.81
N PHE A 234 5.74 -17.85 -25.14
CA PHE A 234 4.47 -18.54 -24.94
C PHE A 234 3.81 -18.89 -26.28
N VAL A 235 3.71 -17.93 -27.21
CA VAL A 235 3.06 -18.16 -28.50
C VAL A 235 3.78 -19.23 -29.34
N HIS A 236 5.11 -19.31 -29.25
CA HIS A 236 5.89 -20.34 -29.96
C HIS A 236 5.87 -21.71 -29.28
N GLN A 237 5.84 -21.76 -27.95
CA GLN A 237 5.93 -23.02 -27.22
C GLN A 237 4.55 -23.65 -27.00
N ALA A 238 3.48 -22.86 -26.88
CA ALA A 238 2.16 -23.36 -26.49
C ALA A 238 1.55 -24.32 -27.52
N LYS A 239 0.89 -25.36 -27.00
CA LYS A 239 0.11 -26.33 -27.78
C LYS A 239 -1.13 -25.69 -28.42
N PRO A 240 -1.66 -26.25 -29.52
CA PRO A 240 -2.90 -25.79 -30.16
C PRO A 240 -4.08 -25.60 -29.18
N PHE A 241 -4.13 -26.44 -28.14
CA PHE A 241 -5.09 -26.32 -27.03
C PHE A 241 -5.22 -24.90 -26.45
N TYR A 242 -4.11 -24.17 -26.29
CA TYR A 242 -4.13 -22.82 -25.72
C TYR A 242 -4.66 -21.75 -26.69
N PHE A 243 -4.76 -22.07 -27.97
CA PHE A 243 -5.27 -21.21 -29.04
C PHE A 243 -6.70 -21.56 -29.45
N GLY A 244 -7.38 -22.43 -28.68
CA GLY A 244 -8.78 -22.78 -28.94
C GLY A 244 -8.98 -24.02 -29.80
N ASP A 245 -7.91 -24.73 -30.14
CA ASP A 245 -7.99 -26.03 -30.82
C ASP A 245 -8.29 -27.13 -29.78
N ASN A 246 -9.52 -27.10 -29.27
CA ASN A 246 -10.06 -28.05 -28.29
C ASN A 246 -11.60 -28.10 -28.34
N ASP A 247 -12.18 -29.17 -27.84
CA ASP A 247 -13.64 -29.39 -27.85
C ASP A 247 -14.42 -28.47 -26.89
N THR A 248 -13.71 -27.64 -26.11
CA THR A 248 -14.29 -26.82 -25.05
C THR A 248 -14.44 -25.35 -25.43
N GLY A 249 -13.86 -24.93 -26.57
CA GLY A 249 -13.82 -23.53 -27.00
C GLY A 249 -12.97 -22.63 -26.09
N TRP A 250 -12.15 -23.21 -25.20
CA TRP A 250 -11.33 -22.46 -24.27
C TRP A 250 -10.07 -21.93 -24.97
N THR A 251 -9.77 -20.64 -24.78
CA THR A 251 -8.57 -19.98 -25.30
C THR A 251 -7.84 -19.28 -24.17
N ALA A 252 -6.51 -19.23 -24.26
CA ALA A 252 -5.70 -18.44 -23.35
C ALA A 252 -5.96 -16.94 -23.60
N ASP A 253 -6.20 -16.18 -22.54
CA ASP A 253 -6.41 -14.74 -22.62
C ASP A 253 -5.25 -13.98 -21.95
N PHE A 254 -5.27 -12.65 -22.04
CA PHE A 254 -4.30 -11.81 -21.37
C PHE A 254 -4.21 -12.11 -19.87
N ASP A 255 -5.34 -12.41 -19.21
CA ASP A 255 -5.38 -12.70 -17.78
C ASP A 255 -4.75 -14.07 -17.43
N TYR A 256 -4.72 -15.02 -18.36
CA TYR A 256 -3.99 -16.29 -18.25
C TYR A 256 -2.49 -16.04 -18.28
N LEU A 257 -1.98 -15.30 -19.27
CA LEU A 257 -0.53 -15.01 -19.37
C LEU A 257 -0.01 -14.16 -18.19
N LEU A 258 -0.90 -13.47 -17.48
CA LEU A 258 -0.60 -12.73 -16.26
C LEU A 258 -0.56 -13.58 -14.97
N ARG A 259 -0.56 -14.91 -15.06
CA ARG A 259 -0.36 -15.82 -13.91
C ARG A 259 1.12 -16.17 -13.74
N GLU A 260 1.55 -16.29 -12.48
CA GLU A 260 2.91 -16.73 -12.15
C GLU A 260 3.17 -18.15 -12.68
N ASP A 261 2.18 -19.04 -12.57
CA ASP A 261 2.25 -20.41 -13.12
C ASP A 261 2.51 -20.43 -14.63
N SER A 262 1.92 -19.50 -15.39
CA SER A 262 2.14 -19.38 -16.84
C SER A 262 3.55 -18.87 -17.16
N LEU A 263 4.08 -17.96 -16.34
CA LEU A 263 5.48 -17.53 -16.47
C LEU A 263 6.45 -18.68 -16.18
N THR A 264 6.21 -19.43 -15.10
CA THR A 264 6.99 -20.60 -14.73
C THR A 264 6.92 -21.67 -15.82
N GLY A 265 5.74 -21.95 -16.37
CA GLY A 265 5.60 -22.95 -17.43
C GLY A 265 6.36 -22.62 -18.72
N VAL A 266 6.44 -21.34 -19.11
CA VAL A 266 7.25 -20.91 -20.26
C VAL A 266 8.75 -21.04 -19.99
N ARG A 267 9.17 -20.88 -18.73
CA ARG A 267 10.58 -21.06 -18.32
C ARG A 267 10.99 -22.52 -18.29
N GLU A 268 10.10 -23.36 -17.79
CA GLU A 268 10.30 -24.80 -17.66
C GLU A 268 10.02 -25.55 -18.97
N GLY A 269 9.53 -24.85 -20.00
CA GLY A 269 9.16 -25.44 -21.28
C GLY A 269 8.01 -26.44 -21.16
N THR A 270 7.15 -26.33 -20.15
CA THR A 270 6.02 -27.26 -19.93
C THR A 270 4.95 -27.14 -21.01
N PHE A 271 4.93 -26.00 -21.71
CA PHE A 271 4.05 -25.76 -22.85
C PHE A 271 4.60 -26.34 -24.14
N ALA A 272 5.93 -26.46 -24.27
CA ALA A 272 6.58 -27.00 -25.45
C ALA A 272 6.23 -28.48 -25.61
N ASP A 273 6.03 -28.90 -26.86
CA ASP A 273 5.95 -30.32 -27.16
C ASP A 273 7.31 -30.94 -26.84
N ARG A 274 7.34 -31.85 -25.85
CA ARG A 274 8.49 -32.74 -25.68
C ARG A 274 8.46 -33.66 -26.89
N GLY A 275 9.14 -33.24 -27.95
CA GLY A 275 9.44 -34.09 -29.09
C GLY A 275 9.99 -35.40 -28.55
N ILE A 276 9.23 -36.47 -28.80
CA ILE A 276 9.70 -37.83 -28.64
C ILE A 276 10.97 -37.93 -29.49
N ALA A 277 12.11 -38.14 -28.84
CA ALA A 277 13.32 -38.68 -29.45
C ALA A 277 13.45 -40.13 -28.99
#